data_AF-A0A259BA24-F1
#
_entry.id   AF-A0A259BA24-F1
#
_cell.length_a   1.000
_cell.length_b   1.000
_cell.length_c   1.000
_cell.angle_alpha   90.00
_cell.angle_beta   90.00
_cell.angle_gamma   90.00
#
_symmetry.space_group_name_H-M   'P 1'
#
loop_
_entity.id
_entity.type
_entity.pdbx_description
1 polymer ?
#
loop_
_entity_poly.entity_id
_entity_poly.type
_entity_poly.pdbx_seq_one_letter_code
_entity_poly.pdbx_strand_id
1 'polypeptide(L)' 'MRKNPDMEHDDPNAKRLMPKKTGEIVWKFTKPGTFDFSCLIPGHREAGMFGTIVVK' A
#
# COMPACT_ATOMS: atom_id res chain seq x y z
N MET A 1 -3.41 4.91 -10.67
CA MET A 1 -2.58 3.92 -11.38
C MET A 1 -3.16 3.51 -12.73
N ARG A 2 -4.06 2.51 -12.89
CA ARG A 2 -4.41 2.04 -14.27
C ARG A 2 -5.09 3.08 -15.18
N LYS A 3 -5.91 3.96 -14.62
CA LYS A 3 -6.55 5.06 -15.37
C LYS A 3 -5.63 6.29 -15.54
N ASN A 4 -4.68 6.46 -14.62
CA ASN A 4 -3.75 7.60 -14.53
C ASN A 4 -2.39 7.06 -14.03
N PRO A 5 -1.52 6.57 -14.93
CA PRO A 5 -0.28 5.87 -14.56
C PRO A 5 0.82 6.83 -14.05
N ASP A 6 0.82 8.07 -14.55
CA ASP A 6 1.83 9.09 -14.22
C ASP A 6 1.41 10.02 -13.08
N MET A 7 0.29 9.73 -12.40
CA MET A 7 -0.13 10.49 -11.22
C MET A 7 0.99 10.47 -10.17
N GLU A 8 1.25 11.59 -9.52
CA GLU A 8 2.18 11.64 -8.40
C GLU A 8 1.60 10.83 -7.23
N HIS A 9 2.41 9.92 -6.68
CA HIS A 9 2.01 9.05 -5.57
C HIS A 9 2.85 9.42 -4.34
N ASP A 10 2.72 10.67 -3.89
CA ASP A 10 3.36 11.19 -2.68
C ASP A 10 2.34 11.35 -1.55
N ASP A 11 1.62 10.26 -1.26
CA ASP A 11 0.75 10.22 -0.07
C ASP A 11 1.58 9.76 1.14
N PRO A 12 1.45 10.42 2.31
CA PRO A 12 2.12 9.97 3.53
C PRO A 12 1.82 8.51 3.92
N ASN A 13 0.75 7.91 3.39
CA ASN A 13 0.36 6.52 3.61
C ASN A 13 0.94 5.53 2.58
N ALA A 14 1.84 5.97 1.69
CA ALA A 14 2.43 5.14 0.64
C ALA A 14 3.95 5.31 0.58
N LYS A 15 4.64 4.24 0.18
CA LYS A 15 6.08 4.29 -0.13
C LYS A 15 6.37 3.50 -1.39
N ARG A 16 7.12 4.11 -2.31
CA ARG A 16 7.68 3.40 -3.47
C ARG A 16 9.04 2.82 -3.10
N LEU A 17 9.20 1.52 -3.28
CA LEU A 17 10.44 0.80 -2.99
C LEU A 17 11.00 0.17 -4.25
N MET A 18 12.32 0.23 -4.41
CA MET A 18 13.02 -0.56 -5.43
C MET A 18 13.12 -2.03 -4.96
N PRO A 19 13.34 -2.99 -5.88
CA PRO A 19 13.59 -4.37 -5.50
C PRO A 19 14.68 -4.49 -4.45
N LYS A 20 14.46 -5.35 -3.43
CA LYS A 20 15.37 -5.61 -2.31
C LYS A 20 15.64 -4.42 -1.38
N LYS A 21 14.83 -3.34 -1.47
CA LYS A 21 14.87 -2.24 -0.49
C LYS A 21 13.78 -2.42 0.56
N THR A 22 14.00 -1.79 1.71
CA THR A 22 13.06 -1.75 2.84
C THR A 22 12.62 -0.30 3.07
N GLY A 23 11.38 -0.12 3.48
CA GLY A 23 10.85 1.14 3.98
C GLY A 23 9.84 0.88 5.09
N GLU A 24 9.47 1.94 5.79
CA GLU A 24 8.53 1.90 6.91
C GLU A 24 7.37 2.85 6.67
N ILE A 25 6.18 2.45 7.11
CA ILE A 25 4.98 3.29 7.17
C ILE A 25 4.43 3.14 8.59
N VAL A 26 4.31 4.24 9.32
CA VAL A 26 3.75 4.26 10.67
C VAL A 26 2.30 4.72 10.59
N TRP A 27 1.38 3.93 11.13
CA TRP A 27 -0.05 4.22 11.09
C TRP A 27 -0.69 4.12 12.47
N LYS A 28 -1.51 5.11 12.82
CA LYS A 28 -2.35 5.08 14.03
C LYS A 28 -3.80 4.79 13.64
N PHE A 29 -4.26 3.58 13.92
CA PHE A 29 -5.66 3.21 13.78
C PHE A 29 -6.48 3.83 14.91
N THR A 30 -7.58 4.50 14.55
CA THR A 30 -8.47 5.18 15.51
C THR A 30 -9.77 4.42 15.76
N LYS A 31 -10.01 3.34 15.04
CA LYS A 31 -11.22 2.51 15.10
C LYS A 31 -10.87 1.04 14.88
N PRO A 32 -11.60 0.09 15.50
CA PRO A 32 -11.49 -1.32 15.17
C PRO A 32 -11.98 -1.59 13.75
N GLY A 33 -11.45 -2.64 13.13
CA GLY A 33 -11.83 -3.04 11.78
C GLY A 33 -10.77 -3.85 11.05
N THR A 34 -11.13 -4.22 9.83
CA THR A 34 -10.27 -4.93 8.89
C THR A 34 -9.85 -3.96 7.79
N PHE A 35 -8.54 -3.76 7.62
CA PHE A 35 -7.96 -2.80 6.68
C PHE A 35 -7.07 -3.53 5.68
N ASP A 36 -7.15 -3.17 4.41
CA ASP A 36 -6.29 -3.72 3.37
C ASP A 36 -5.07 -2.84 3.13
N PHE A 37 -3.92 -3.47 2.88
CA PHE A 37 -2.78 -2.82 2.25
C PHE A 37 -2.42 -3.59 0.97
N SER A 38 -2.00 -2.88 -0.07
CA SER A 38 -1.63 -3.51 -1.33
C SER A 38 -0.65 -2.66 -2.14
N CYS A 39 0.14 -3.32 -2.97
CA CYS A 39 0.93 -2.63 -3.98
C CYS A 39 0.03 -2.12 -5.10
N LEU A 40 0.04 -0.80 -5.33
CA LEU A 40 -0.79 -0.16 -6.35
C LEU A 40 -0.13 -0.16 -7.74
N ILE A 41 1.10 -0.67 -7.88
CA ILE A 41 1.73 -0.84 -9.19
C ILE A 41 0.87 -1.82 -10.02
N PRO A 42 0.51 -1.48 -11.27
CA PRO A 42 -0.32 -2.34 -12.10
C PRO A 42 0.17 -3.79 -12.13
N GLY A 43 -0.73 -4.75 -11.87
CA GLY A 43 -0.43 -6.18 -11.87
C GLY A 43 0.15 -6.72 -10.57
N HIS A 44 0.66 -5.88 -9.67
CA HIS A 44 1.31 -6.36 -8.45
C HIS A 44 0.32 -6.91 -7.43
N ARG A 45 -0.84 -6.25 -7.25
CA ARG A 45 -1.89 -6.76 -6.36
C ARG A 45 -2.44 -8.09 -6.86
N GLU A 46 -2.70 -8.19 -8.17
CA GLU A 46 -3.18 -9.40 -8.83
C GLU A 46 -2.16 -10.54 -8.73
N ALA A 47 -0.86 -10.22 -8.72
CA ALA A 47 0.23 -11.16 -8.47
C ALA A 47 0.42 -11.53 -6.99
N GLY A 48 -0.42 -11.03 -6.08
CA GLY A 48 -0.43 -11.40 -4.67
C GLY A 48 0.21 -10.40 -3.71
N MET A 49 0.61 -9.20 -4.16
CA MET A 49 1.15 -8.16 -3.28
C MET A 49 0.04 -7.40 -2.55
N PHE A 50 -0.68 -8.09 -1.68
CA PHE A 50 -1.67 -7.51 -0.77
C PHE A 50 -1.66 -8.24 0.58
N GLY A 51 -2.26 -7.60 1.57
CA GLY A 51 -2.49 -8.22 2.87
C GLY A 51 -3.54 -7.45 3.65
N THR A 52 -3.89 -8.01 4.80
CA THR A 52 -4.96 -7.49 5.64
C THR A 52 -4.44 -7.26 7.06
N ILE A 53 -4.82 -6.13 7.64
CA ILE A 53 -4.54 -5.74 9.02
C ILE A 53 -5.85 -5.80 9.78
N VAL A 54 -5.88 -6.59 10.85
CA VAL A 54 -7.06 -6.70 11.73
C VAL A 54 -6.77 -5.94 13.02
N VAL A 55 -7.55 -4.90 13.28
CA VAL A 55 -7.51 -4.10 14.50
C VAL A 55 -8.75 -4.43 15.32
N LYS A 56 -8.55 -4.89 16.55
CA LYS A 56 -9.63 -5.27 17.48
C LYS A 56 -9.89 -4.16 18.50
#